data_AF-A0A9D1HPH7-F1
#
_entry.id   AF-A0A9D1HPH7-F1
#
_cell.length_a   1.000
_cell.length_b   1.000
_cell.length_c   1.000
_cell.angle_alpha   90.00
_cell.angle_beta   90.00
_cell.angle_gamma   90.00
#
_symmetry.space_group_name_H-M   'P 1'
#
loop_
_entity.id
_entity.type
_entity.pdbx_description
1 polymer ?
#
loop_
_entity_poly.entity_id
_entity_poly.type
_entity_poly.pdbx_seq_one_letter_code
_entity_poly.pdbx_strand_id
1 'polypeptide(L)'
;MNRFYRQEDIDQILSGYDIQKDFYVPGALFKQIAYRNLRLEVKWAYIGLLHLVLSEPHFNDNGDALLSYGIQQMAMPLAKLMNKKVDEEKVHQYLNELREADLIESVNGQDLLVNIV
;
A
#
# COMPACT_ATOMS: atom_id res chain seq x y z
N MET A 1 -16.93 1.88 6.99
CA MET A 1 -17.10 0.73 6.08
C MET A 1 -15.84 0.72 5.22
N ASN A 2 -14.92 -0.18 5.53
CA ASN A 2 -13.63 -0.24 4.83
C ASN A 2 -13.87 -0.80 3.43
N ARG A 3 -13.28 -0.18 2.41
CA ARG A 3 -13.35 -0.63 1.02
C ARG A 3 -11.93 -0.67 0.44
N PHE A 4 -11.68 -1.61 -0.46
CA PHE A 4 -10.42 -1.69 -1.19
C PHE A 4 -10.36 -0.69 -2.34
N TYR A 5 -9.15 -0.33 -2.78
CA TYR A 5 -9.00 0.38 -4.03
C TYR A 5 -9.56 -0.46 -5.18
N ARG A 6 -10.31 0.20 -6.05
CA ARG A 6 -10.84 -0.39 -7.27
C ARG A 6 -10.23 0.25 -8.50
N GLN A 7 -10.50 -0.34 -9.65
CA GLN A 7 -10.06 0.19 -10.94
C GLN A 7 -10.40 1.67 -11.11
N GLU A 8 -11.63 2.08 -10.77
CA GLU A 8 -12.06 3.48 -10.84
C GLU A 8 -11.23 4.43 -9.97
N ASP A 9 -10.83 3.99 -8.76
CA ASP A 9 -10.03 4.79 -7.85
C ASP A 9 -8.59 4.93 -8.40
N ILE A 10 -8.04 3.85 -8.95
CA ILE A 10 -6.70 3.84 -9.57
C ILE A 10 -6.68 4.76 -10.79
N ASP A 11 -7.65 4.63 -11.69
CA ASP A 11 -7.76 5.46 -12.90
C ASP A 11 -7.88 6.95 -12.53
N GLN A 12 -8.66 7.26 -11.48
CA GLN A 12 -8.79 8.61 -10.98
C GLN A 12 -7.45 9.16 -10.44
N ILE A 13 -6.72 8.38 -9.65
CA ILE A 13 -5.40 8.77 -9.12
C ILE A 13 -4.41 9.00 -10.26
N LEU A 14 -4.30 8.04 -11.20
CA LEU A 14 -3.36 8.09 -12.31
C LEU A 14 -3.68 9.22 -13.30
N SER A 15 -4.94 9.67 -13.40
CA SER A 15 -5.29 10.85 -14.19
C SER A 15 -4.67 12.15 -13.68
N GLY A 16 -4.34 12.21 -12.38
CA GLY A 16 -3.83 13.41 -11.71
C GLY A 16 -2.39 13.29 -11.20
N TYR A 17 -1.73 12.14 -11.35
CA TYR A 17 -0.41 11.86 -10.80
C TYR A 17 0.48 11.12 -11.80
N ASP A 18 1.73 11.58 -11.95
CA ASP A 18 2.77 10.84 -12.67
C ASP A 18 3.45 9.87 -11.71
N ILE A 19 2.96 8.63 -11.67
CA ILE A 19 3.46 7.59 -10.76
C ILE A 19 4.93 7.23 -11.01
N GLN A 20 5.52 7.56 -12.17
CA GLN A 20 6.94 7.31 -12.41
C GLN A 20 7.85 8.34 -11.74
N LYS A 21 7.32 9.52 -11.41
CA LYS A 21 8.07 10.61 -10.77
C LYS A 21 7.75 10.76 -9.30
N ASP A 22 6.48 10.58 -8.93
CA ASP A 22 5.98 10.90 -7.60
C ASP A 22 5.24 9.74 -6.93
N PHE A 23 5.18 9.81 -5.60
CA PHE A 23 4.36 8.90 -4.80
C PHE A 23 3.01 9.55 -4.49
N TYR A 24 1.93 8.81 -4.71
CA TYR A 24 0.62 9.22 -4.24
C TYR A 24 0.53 9.03 -2.71
N VAL A 25 0.19 10.10 -1.99
CA VAL A 25 0.13 10.10 -0.53
C VAL A 25 -1.28 10.47 -0.07
N PRO A 26 -2.07 9.50 0.42
CA PRO A 26 -3.39 9.79 0.96
C PRO A 26 -3.31 10.66 2.22
N GLY A 27 -3.88 11.87 2.16
CA GLY A 27 -3.83 12.80 3.28
C GLY A 27 -4.50 12.28 4.56
N ALA A 28 -5.50 11.41 4.41
CA ALA A 28 -6.20 10.76 5.52
C ALA A 28 -5.27 9.94 6.42
N LEU A 29 -4.27 9.27 5.85
CA LEU A 29 -3.28 8.46 6.58
C LEU A 29 -2.52 9.27 7.64
N PHE A 30 -2.40 10.60 7.45
CA PHE A 30 -1.71 11.50 8.37
C PHE A 30 -2.66 12.37 9.21
N LYS A 31 -3.91 12.57 8.75
CA LYS A 31 -4.86 13.50 9.37
C LYS A 31 -5.92 12.81 10.22
N GLN A 32 -6.34 11.60 9.88
CA GLN A 32 -7.41 10.90 10.59
C GLN A 32 -6.92 10.34 11.95
N ILE A 33 -7.80 10.39 12.95
CA ILE A 33 -7.52 9.90 14.30
C ILE A 33 -7.26 8.38 14.30
N ALA A 34 -7.95 7.63 13.44
CA ALA A 34 -7.79 6.18 13.29
C ALA A 34 -6.34 5.76 13.04
N TYR A 35 -5.58 6.56 12.28
CA TYR A 35 -4.18 6.28 11.94
C TYR A 35 -3.17 7.10 12.75
N ARG A 36 -3.60 7.80 13.81
CA ARG A 36 -2.71 8.67 14.60
C ARG A 36 -1.58 7.88 15.25
N ASN A 37 -1.88 6.68 15.76
CA ASN A 37 -0.92 5.86 16.49
C ASN A 37 -0.05 4.98 15.58
N LEU A 38 -0.34 4.94 14.28
CA LEU A 38 0.46 4.20 13.32
C LEU A 38 1.84 4.85 13.21
N ARG A 39 2.90 4.03 13.29
CA ARG A 39 4.28 4.54 13.15
C ARG A 39 4.49 5.13 11.77
N LEU A 40 5.35 6.13 11.68
CA LEU A 40 5.62 6.82 10.42
C LEU A 40 6.15 5.84 9.36
N GLU A 41 7.01 4.91 9.76
CA GLU A 41 7.53 3.85 8.89
C GLU A 41 6.42 2.96 8.31
N VAL A 42 5.39 2.65 9.10
CA VAL A 42 4.26 1.83 8.66
C VAL A 42 3.38 2.63 7.68
N LYS A 43 3.23 3.94 7.89
CA LYS A 43 2.53 4.83 6.93
C LYS A 43 3.28 4.88 5.60
N TRP A 44 4.61 5.01 5.65
CA TRP A 44 5.44 4.91 4.45
C TRP A 44 5.36 3.54 3.80
N ALA A 45 5.21 2.48 4.60
CA ALA A 45 5.04 1.14 4.08
C ALA A 45 3.76 1.00 3.26
N TYR A 46 2.65 1.52 3.78
CA TYR A 46 1.40 1.59 3.04
C TYR A 46 1.54 2.35 1.71
N ILE A 47 2.20 3.52 1.72
CA ILE A 47 2.43 4.32 0.51
C ILE A 47 3.28 3.54 -0.51
N GLY A 48 4.28 2.79 -0.05
CA GLY A 48 5.10 1.92 -0.90
C GLY A 48 4.29 0.80 -1.55
N LEU A 49 3.39 0.16 -0.81
CA LEU A 49 2.49 -0.87 -1.36
C LEU A 49 1.50 -0.26 -2.35
N LEU A 50 0.93 0.90 -2.03
CA LEU A 50 0.01 1.60 -2.93
C LEU A 50 0.72 2.00 -4.23
N HIS A 51 1.97 2.46 -4.16
CA HIS A 51 2.74 2.76 -5.36
C HIS A 51 2.98 1.55 -6.26
N LEU A 52 3.19 0.36 -5.68
CA LEU A 52 3.29 -0.88 -6.45
C LEU A 52 1.96 -1.21 -7.14
N VAL A 53 0.84 -1.11 -6.41
CA VAL A 53 -0.51 -1.29 -6.98
C VAL A 53 -0.78 -0.31 -8.12
N LEU A 54 -0.37 0.95 -7.98
CA LEU A 54 -0.56 1.98 -9.01
C LEU A 54 0.39 1.81 -10.21
N SER A 55 1.55 1.18 -10.01
CA SER A 55 2.55 0.99 -11.08
C SER A 55 2.21 -0.19 -11.98
N GLU A 56 1.75 -1.29 -11.41
CA GLU A 56 1.28 -2.47 -12.15
C GLU A 56 -0.07 -2.92 -11.57
N PRO A 57 -1.17 -2.24 -11.94
CA PRO A 57 -2.48 -2.54 -11.39
C PRO A 57 -2.99 -3.89 -11.90
N HIS A 58 -3.27 -4.79 -10.97
CA HIS A 58 -3.97 -6.04 -11.19
C HIS A 58 -5.29 -6.04 -10.42
N PHE A 59 -6.33 -6.66 -10.97
CA PHE A 59 -7.67 -6.67 -10.37
C PHE A 59 -8.20 -8.10 -10.26
N ASN A 60 -8.93 -8.37 -9.18
CA ASN A 60 -9.69 -9.62 -9.05
C ASN A 60 -11.01 -9.56 -9.83
N ASP A 61 -11.76 -10.65 -9.85
CA ASP A 61 -13.08 -10.74 -10.51
C ASP A 61 -14.12 -9.74 -9.95
N ASN A 62 -13.90 -9.22 -8.73
CA ASN A 62 -14.74 -8.20 -8.09
C ASN A 62 -14.32 -6.76 -8.44
N GLY A 63 -13.23 -6.57 -9.19
CA GLY A 63 -12.67 -5.27 -9.55
C GLY A 63 -11.83 -4.60 -8.46
N ASP A 64 -11.49 -5.32 -7.39
CA ASP A 64 -10.62 -4.82 -6.32
C ASP A 64 -9.15 -5.03 -6.70
N ALA A 65 -8.31 -4.05 -6.37
CA ALA A 65 -6.91 -4.02 -6.72
C ALA A 65 -6.10 -5.02 -5.88
N LEU A 66 -5.42 -5.93 -6.59
CA LEU A 66 -4.56 -6.97 -6.04
C LEU A 66 -3.09 -6.60 -6.18
N LEU A 67 -2.33 -6.94 -5.15
CA LEU A 67 -0.88 -6.89 -5.14
C LEU A 67 -0.33 -8.32 -4.99
N SER A 68 0.13 -8.90 -6.10
CA SER A 68 0.70 -10.26 -6.16
C SER A 68 2.23 -10.28 -6.13
N TYR A 69 2.82 -9.43 -5.28
CA TYR A 69 4.27 -9.27 -5.22
C TYR A 69 4.91 -10.12 -4.12
N GLY A 70 6.13 -10.61 -4.39
CA GLY A 70 6.96 -11.20 -3.35
C GLY A 70 7.52 -10.14 -2.39
N ILE A 71 7.81 -10.54 -1.15
CA ILE A 71 8.42 -9.68 -0.11
C ILE A 71 9.65 -8.91 -0.61
N GLN A 72 10.47 -9.54 -1.46
CA GLN A 72 11.66 -8.91 -2.04
C GLN A 72 11.34 -7.74 -2.98
N GLN A 73 10.24 -7.84 -3.73
CA GLN A 73 9.82 -6.80 -4.66
C GLN A 73 9.20 -5.61 -3.89
N MET A 74 8.60 -5.88 -2.73
CA MET A 74 8.12 -4.83 -1.81
C MET A 74 9.27 -4.09 -1.12
N ALA A 75 10.40 -4.76 -0.82
CA ALA A 75 11.50 -4.15 -0.08
C ALA A 75 12.15 -2.95 -0.79
N MET A 76 12.21 -2.96 -2.13
CA MET A 76 12.92 -1.93 -2.91
C MET A 76 12.22 -0.55 -2.89
N PRO A 77 10.90 -0.43 -3.18
CA PRO A 77 10.17 0.83 -2.99
C PRO A 77 10.20 1.32 -1.54
N LEU A 78 10.10 0.40 -0.57
CA LEU A 78 10.14 0.72 0.85
C LEU A 78 11.50 1.30 1.27
N ALA A 79 12.60 0.69 0.83
CA ALA A 79 13.94 1.18 1.10
C ALA A 79 14.18 2.58 0.50
N LYS A 80 13.65 2.82 -0.71
CA LYS A 80 13.71 4.13 -1.39
C LYS A 80 12.92 5.20 -0.62
N LEU A 81 11.71 4.88 -0.16
CA LEU A 81 10.87 5.80 0.61
C LEU A 81 11.43 6.09 2.01
N MET A 82 11.97 5.07 2.67
CA MET A 82 12.42 5.19 4.06
C MET A 82 13.88 5.64 4.20
N ASN A 83 14.63 5.72 3.08
CA ASN A 83 16.07 6.00 3.05
C ASN A 83 16.87 5.15 4.06
N LYS A 84 16.46 3.89 4.22
CA LYS A 84 17.00 2.93 5.20
C LYS A 84 17.02 1.54 4.60
N LYS A 85 17.89 0.68 5.12
CA LYS A 85 17.90 -0.74 4.77
C LYS A 85 16.65 -1.41 5.32
N VAL A 86 15.79 -1.87 4.42
CA VAL A 86 14.60 -2.66 4.70
C VAL A 86 14.92 -4.11 4.33
N ASP A 87 15.11 -4.94 5.35
CA ASP A 87 15.32 -6.39 5.19
C ASP A 87 13.94 -7.11 5.27
N GLU A 88 13.87 -8.36 4.83
CA GLU A 88 12.61 -9.13 4.73
C GLU A 88 11.81 -9.16 6.04
N GLU A 89 12.49 -9.32 7.19
CA GLU A 89 11.85 -9.32 8.51
C GLU A 89 11.10 -8.01 8.81
N LYS A 90 11.66 -6.86 8.39
CA LYS A 90 11.01 -5.56 8.58
C LYS A 90 9.79 -5.42 7.69
N VAL A 91 9.87 -5.90 6.45
CA VAL A 91 8.71 -5.93 5.55
C VAL A 91 7.58 -6.73 6.19
N HIS A 92 7.88 -7.90 6.74
CA HIS A 92 6.89 -8.70 7.47
C HIS A 92 6.27 -7.97 8.67
N GLN A 93 7.09 -7.27 9.48
CA GLN A 93 6.58 -6.48 10.60
C GLN A 93 5.63 -5.38 10.12
N TYR A 94 6.00 -4.65 9.06
CA TYR A 94 5.13 -3.61 8.49
C TYR A 94 3.84 -4.18 7.95
N LEU A 95 3.87 -5.30 7.24
CA LEU A 95 2.67 -5.96 6.74
C LEU A 95 1.75 -6.41 7.89
N ASN A 96 2.30 -6.90 9.00
CA ASN A 96 1.50 -7.26 10.17
C ASN A 96 0.82 -6.04 10.79
N GLU A 97 1.55 -4.95 11.01
CA GLU A 97 0.97 -3.71 11.56
C GLU A 97 -0.06 -3.07 10.62
N LEU A 98 0.13 -3.17 9.30
CA LEU A 98 -0.85 -2.70 8.32
C LEU A 98 -2.13 -3.53 8.35
N ARG A 99 -2.04 -4.85 8.57
CA ARG A 99 -3.22 -5.71 8.77
C ARG A 99 -3.94 -5.36 10.07
N GLU A 100 -3.20 -5.17 11.17
CA GLU A 100 -3.79 -4.78 12.46
C GLU A 100 -4.48 -3.41 12.41
N ALA A 101 -4.06 -2.54 11.50
CA ALA A 101 -4.67 -1.23 11.25
C ALA A 101 -5.79 -1.25 10.19
N ASP A 102 -6.21 -2.42 9.72
CA ASP A 102 -7.18 -2.62 8.63
C ASP A 102 -6.81 -1.86 7.34
N LEU A 103 -5.51 -1.69 7.05
CA LEU A 103 -5.02 -1.01 5.86
C LEU A 103 -4.77 -1.94 4.68
N ILE A 104 -4.54 -3.22 4.96
CA ILE A 104 -4.39 -4.27 3.95
C ILE A 104 -5.08 -5.55 4.41
N GLU A 105 -5.49 -6.38 3.45
CA GLU A 105 -6.02 -7.71 3.70
C GLU A 105 -5.28 -8.75 2.85
N SER A 106 -4.97 -9.91 3.41
CA SER A 106 -4.31 -10.99 2.67
C SER A 106 -5.34 -11.94 2.05
N VAL A 107 -5.23 -12.17 0.75
CA VAL A 107 -6.11 -13.02 -0.04
C VAL A 107 -5.30 -14.19 -0.60
N ASN A 108 -5.87 -15.39 -0.57
CA ASN A 108 -5.24 -16.61 -1.09
C ASN A 108 -3.83 -16.93 -0.53
N GLY A 109 -3.47 -16.33 0.61
CA GLY A 109 -2.19 -16.56 1.30
C GLY A 109 -0.96 -15.88 0.68
N GLN A 110 -1.09 -15.21 -0.47
CA GLN A 110 0.01 -14.55 -1.17
C GLN A 110 -0.34 -13.15 -1.68
N ASP A 111 -1.58 -12.93 -2.09
CA ASP A 111 -2.03 -11.64 -2.62
C ASP A 111 -2.44 -10.71 -1.49
N LEU A 112 -2.31 -9.40 -1.72
CA LEU A 112 -2.77 -8.37 -0.80
C LEU A 112 -3.80 -7.47 -1.49
N LEU A 113 -4.89 -7.17 -0.80
CA LEU A 113 -5.79 -6.08 -1.10
C LEU A 113 -5.41 -4.86 -0.26
N VAL A 114 -5.44 -3.67 -0.85
CA VAL A 114 -5.11 -2.41 -0.16
C VAL A 114 -6.38 -1.63 0.09
N ASN A 115 -6.65 -1.28 1.36
CA ASN A 115 -7.80 -0.47 1.73
C ASN A 115 -7.58 1.01 1.39
N ILE A 116 -8.65 1.68 0.98
CA ILE A 116 -8.65 3.14 0.86
C ILE A 116 -8.65 3.78 2.26
N VAL A 117 -8.02 4.95 2.38
CA VAL A 117 -7.90 5.72 3.63
C VAL A 117 -8.48 7.12 3.52
#